data_AF-A0A5C5Z8M7-F1
#
_entry.id   AF-A0A5C5Z8M7-F1
#
_cell.length_a   1.000
_cell.length_b   1.000
_cell.length_c   1.000
_cell.angle_alpha   90.00
_cell.angle_beta   90.00
_cell.angle_gamma   90.00
#
_symmetry.space_group_name_H-M   'P 1'
#
loop_
_entity.id
_entity.type
_entity.pdbx_description
1 polymer ?
#
loop_
_entity_poly.entity_id
_entity_poly.type
_entity_poly.pdbx_seq_one_letter_code
_entity_poly.pdbx_strand_id
1 'polypeptide(L)'
;MIRHAYLIAVFITAFSILISPTANAQSALNEEQIVQASSAILTATMATPGNRIPQAMLTNASGVAIIPNVVKGSFIVGARHGRGLLFVREADGIWHAPVFITLTGGNVGWQVGVQSSDIILVFKTPRSIQGLLSGKLTLGGDASAAAGPLGRQTGIATDGQLQAEIYTYSRSRGLFAGVSLDGSMVQVDQFATSAYYPIPSAGQPVVVPPSALKLTSDVAAYASGGVPDPTSSVAQQTPLPLHTELAQQNSASEADVLRSQLTQLAPELYRLLDDQWKNYLALPSSMFLGTTHPNPQEIQTVVEHFDRVSADPRFASLTTRPEFQSIDGLLKHYYQSLTASGSFIQLPPPPQ
;
A
#
# COMPACT_ATOMS: atom_id res chain seq x y z
N MET A 1 13.39 -27.93 70.22
CA MET A 1 12.08 -27.26 70.30
C MET A 1 11.65 -26.92 68.88
N ILE A 2 10.59 -27.60 68.44
CA ILE A 2 10.02 -27.62 67.09
C ILE A 2 8.81 -26.67 67.10
N ARG A 3 8.41 -26.19 65.91
CA ARG A 3 7.13 -25.50 65.57
C ARG A 3 7.25 -23.99 65.80
N HIS A 4 7.12 -23.10 64.84
CA HIS A 4 6.00 -22.92 63.91
C HIS A 4 6.46 -22.07 62.72
N ALA A 5 6.52 -22.63 61.51
CA ALA A 5 6.86 -21.83 60.32
C ALA A 5 6.26 -22.41 59.03
N TYR A 6 5.00 -22.85 59.02
CA TYR A 6 4.28 -23.17 57.79
C TYR A 6 2.78 -23.04 58.06
N LEU A 7 2.13 -22.00 57.52
CA LEU A 7 0.69 -21.95 57.18
C LEU A 7 0.24 -20.51 56.89
N ILE A 8 0.41 -20.02 55.66
CA ILE A 8 -0.51 -19.11 54.94
C ILE A 8 -0.26 -19.39 53.44
N ALA A 9 -0.97 -20.35 52.86
CA ALA A 9 -2.22 -20.17 52.09
C ALA A 9 -1.94 -20.25 50.57
N VAL A 10 -2.28 -21.43 50.04
CA VAL A 10 -2.56 -21.73 48.64
C VAL A 10 -3.58 -20.73 48.09
N PHE A 11 -3.29 -20.05 46.97
CA PHE A 11 -4.27 -19.78 45.90
C PHE A 11 -3.71 -18.99 44.68
N ILE A 12 -3.98 -19.55 43.49
CA ILE A 12 -4.35 -18.91 42.20
C ILE A 12 -3.24 -18.48 41.20
N THR A 13 -3.25 -19.26 40.12
CA THR A 13 -2.94 -18.99 38.69
C THR A 13 -1.49 -18.85 38.23
N ALA A 14 -1.08 -19.90 37.53
CA ALA A 14 -0.31 -19.83 36.30
C ALA A 14 -0.76 -18.64 35.43
N PHE A 15 0.07 -17.60 35.35
CA PHE A 15 -0.02 -16.60 34.30
C PHE A 15 0.70 -17.17 33.08
N SER A 16 -0.02 -17.97 32.30
CA SER A 16 0.38 -18.30 30.95
C SER A 16 0.48 -16.98 30.18
N ILE A 17 1.70 -16.55 29.87
CA ILE A 17 1.95 -15.43 28.96
C ILE A 17 1.40 -15.86 27.59
N LEU A 18 0.20 -15.38 27.28
CA LEU A 18 -0.35 -15.38 25.92
C LEU A 18 0.57 -14.50 25.07
N ILE A 19 1.47 -15.15 24.35
CA ILE A 19 2.24 -14.53 23.26
C ILE A 19 1.21 -14.06 22.25
N SER A 20 0.98 -12.74 22.19
CA SER A 20 0.05 -12.13 21.26
C SER A 20 0.74 -11.95 19.90
N PRO A 21 0.25 -12.55 18.79
CA PRO A 21 0.76 -12.25 17.46
C PRO A 21 -0.02 -11.05 16.88
N THR A 22 0.21 -9.84 17.37
CA THR A 22 -0.67 -8.69 17.07
C THR A 22 -0.20 -7.75 15.95
N ALA A 23 1.01 -7.89 15.41
CA ALA A 23 1.49 -6.99 14.35
C ALA A 23 1.02 -7.41 12.94
N ASN A 24 1.12 -8.70 12.60
CA ASN A 24 0.74 -9.20 11.27
C ASN A 24 -0.78 -9.26 11.06
N ALA A 25 -1.54 -9.55 12.11
CA ALA A 25 -2.99 -9.62 12.04
C ALA A 25 -3.61 -8.23 11.75
N GLN A 26 -3.06 -7.16 12.35
CA GLN A 26 -3.61 -5.81 12.18
C GLN A 26 -3.38 -5.27 10.76
N SER A 27 -2.25 -5.60 10.13
CA SER A 27 -1.97 -5.21 8.75
C SER A 27 -2.97 -5.88 7.81
N ALA A 28 -3.07 -7.22 7.84
CA ALA A 28 -3.99 -7.98 7.01
C ALA A 28 -5.47 -7.52 7.13
N LEU A 29 -5.91 -7.04 8.31
CA LEU A 29 -7.23 -6.44 8.50
C LEU A 29 -7.40 -5.11 7.74
N ASN A 30 -6.37 -4.28 7.66
CA ASN A 30 -6.40 -3.04 6.89
C ASN A 30 -6.42 -3.32 5.38
N GLU A 31 -5.65 -4.30 4.92
CA GLU A 31 -5.65 -4.73 3.51
C GLU A 31 -7.00 -5.34 3.08
N GLU A 32 -7.62 -6.15 3.95
CA GLU A 32 -8.96 -6.69 3.71
C GLU A 32 -10.01 -5.58 3.55
N GLN A 33 -9.93 -4.49 4.34
CA GLN A 33 -10.83 -3.34 4.18
C GLN A 33 -10.70 -2.67 2.81
N ILE A 34 -9.48 -2.59 2.26
CA ILE A 34 -9.25 -2.03 0.92
C ILE A 34 -9.91 -2.92 -0.16
N VAL A 35 -9.84 -4.25 0.00
CA VAL A 35 -10.49 -5.21 -0.90
C VAL A 35 -12.01 -5.05 -0.87
N GLN A 36 -12.60 -4.97 0.33
CA GLN A 36 -14.05 -4.76 0.48
C GLN A 36 -14.51 -3.41 -0.06
N ALA A 37 -13.76 -2.33 0.20
CA ALA A 37 -14.06 -1.01 -0.34
C ALA A 37 -13.98 -0.99 -1.88
N SER A 38 -12.99 -1.67 -2.45
CA SER A 38 -12.82 -1.80 -3.91
C SER A 38 -14.00 -2.55 -4.54
N SER A 39 -14.44 -3.64 -3.92
CA SER A 39 -15.64 -4.40 -4.33
C SER A 39 -16.91 -3.54 -4.33
N ALA A 40 -17.12 -2.77 -3.25
CA ALA A 40 -18.27 -1.86 -3.14
C ALA A 40 -18.27 -0.77 -4.24
N ILE A 41 -17.10 -0.19 -4.53
CA ILE A 41 -16.95 0.84 -5.55
C ILE A 41 -17.18 0.29 -6.95
N LEU A 42 -16.62 -0.88 -7.28
CA LEU A 42 -16.83 -1.53 -8.57
C LEU A 42 -18.32 -1.78 -8.81
N THR A 43 -18.98 -2.41 -7.83
CA THR A 43 -20.41 -2.70 -7.89
C THR A 43 -21.24 -1.43 -8.08
N ALA A 44 -20.98 -0.40 -7.26
CA ALA A 44 -21.75 0.83 -7.33
C ALA A 44 -21.48 1.63 -8.62
N THR A 45 -20.26 1.58 -9.16
CA THR A 45 -19.92 2.20 -10.46
C THR A 45 -20.66 1.50 -11.59
N MET A 46 -20.66 0.16 -11.61
CA MET A 46 -21.37 -0.62 -12.62
C MET A 46 -22.90 -0.52 -12.50
N ALA A 47 -23.44 -0.30 -11.30
CA ALA A 47 -24.87 -0.08 -11.08
C ALA A 47 -25.36 1.32 -11.52
N THR A 48 -24.48 2.31 -11.61
CA THR A 48 -24.86 3.72 -11.88
C THR A 48 -24.92 3.99 -13.39
N PRO A 49 -26.09 4.24 -14.00
CA PRO A 49 -26.23 4.36 -15.46
C PRO A 49 -25.43 5.51 -16.10
N GLY A 50 -25.03 6.52 -15.33
CA GLY A 50 -24.19 7.64 -15.77
C GLY A 50 -22.70 7.46 -15.53
N ASN A 51 -22.27 6.50 -14.70
CA ASN A 51 -20.87 6.31 -14.32
C ASN A 51 -20.34 4.92 -14.69
N ARG A 52 -21.20 4.06 -15.27
CA ARG A 52 -20.85 2.70 -15.68
C ARG A 52 -19.72 2.72 -16.70
N ILE A 53 -18.73 1.87 -16.45
CA ILE A 53 -17.65 1.57 -17.38
C ILE A 53 -18.24 0.77 -18.55
N PRO A 54 -18.08 1.20 -19.82
CA PRO A 54 -18.56 0.43 -20.94
C PRO A 54 -17.88 -0.94 -21.00
N GLN A 55 -18.66 -1.99 -21.24
CA GLN A 55 -18.16 -3.37 -21.28
C GLN A 55 -16.95 -3.53 -22.20
N ALA A 56 -17.00 -2.93 -23.40
CA ALA A 56 -15.91 -2.99 -24.37
C ALA A 56 -14.56 -2.47 -23.82
N MET A 57 -14.58 -1.57 -22.84
CA MET A 57 -13.37 -1.07 -22.18
C MET A 57 -12.76 -2.12 -21.26
N LEU A 58 -13.60 -2.87 -20.54
CA LEU A 58 -13.17 -3.96 -19.66
C LEU A 58 -12.77 -5.20 -20.47
N THR A 59 -13.49 -5.52 -21.55
CA THR A 59 -13.16 -6.65 -22.44
C THR A 59 -11.79 -6.49 -23.10
N ASN A 60 -11.41 -5.27 -23.47
CA ASN A 60 -10.12 -4.95 -24.11
C ASN A 60 -9.05 -4.47 -23.11
N ALA A 61 -9.33 -4.55 -21.80
CA ALA A 61 -8.36 -4.14 -20.79
C ALA A 61 -7.23 -5.17 -20.67
N SER A 62 -6.00 -4.67 -20.54
CA SER A 62 -4.83 -5.42 -20.06
C SER A 62 -4.75 -5.43 -18.53
N GLY A 63 -5.46 -4.52 -17.87
CA GLY A 63 -5.64 -4.52 -16.42
C GLY A 63 -6.60 -3.46 -15.94
N VAL A 64 -7.01 -3.56 -14.68
CA VAL A 64 -7.92 -2.61 -14.01
C VAL A 64 -7.36 -2.30 -12.64
N ALA A 65 -7.25 -1.02 -12.29
CA ALA A 65 -6.95 -0.60 -10.93
C ALA A 65 -8.18 0.01 -10.27
N ILE A 66 -8.44 -0.34 -9.01
CA ILE A 66 -9.57 0.18 -8.22
C ILE A 66 -8.97 0.79 -6.94
N ILE A 67 -9.22 2.08 -6.73
CA ILE A 67 -8.56 2.88 -5.71
C ILE A 67 -9.62 3.62 -4.89
N PRO A 68 -10.08 3.02 -3.78
CA PRO A 68 -11.05 3.65 -2.88
C PRO A 68 -10.52 4.91 -2.21
N ASN A 69 -11.43 5.83 -1.91
CA ASN A 69 -11.22 6.91 -0.94
C ASN A 69 -9.94 7.74 -1.18
N VAL A 70 -9.59 8.00 -2.44
CA VAL A 70 -8.42 8.81 -2.77
C VAL A 70 -8.62 10.20 -2.19
N VAL A 71 -7.73 10.58 -1.28
CA VAL A 71 -7.76 11.86 -0.60
C VAL A 71 -6.96 12.85 -1.42
N LYS A 72 -7.56 14.02 -1.68
CA LYS A 72 -6.91 15.19 -2.22
C LYS A 72 -7.04 16.31 -1.20
N GLY A 73 -5.92 16.86 -0.76
CA GLY A 73 -5.89 18.06 0.08
C GLY A 73 -5.14 19.18 -0.64
N SER A 74 -5.63 20.42 -0.58
CA SER A 74 -4.94 21.55 -1.23
C SER A 74 -5.03 22.87 -0.46
N PHE A 75 -3.89 23.56 -0.39
CA PHE A 75 -3.74 25.00 -0.15
C PHE A 75 -2.58 25.52 -1.03
N ILE A 76 -2.90 26.14 -2.16
CA ILE A 76 -1.96 26.64 -3.20
C ILE A 76 -1.21 25.50 -3.93
N VAL A 77 -0.67 24.52 -3.21
CA VAL A 77 -0.15 23.23 -3.71
C VAL A 77 -1.02 22.12 -3.12
N GLY A 78 -1.49 21.21 -3.98
CA GLY A 78 -2.33 20.08 -3.59
C GLY A 78 -1.56 18.76 -3.66
N ALA A 79 -1.74 17.92 -2.65
CA ALA A 79 -1.28 16.54 -2.63
C ALA A 79 -2.48 15.58 -2.74
N ARG A 80 -2.27 14.46 -3.42
CA ARG A 80 -3.23 13.37 -3.51
C ARG A 80 -2.58 12.05 -3.10
N HIS A 81 -3.31 11.25 -2.34
CA HIS A 81 -2.87 9.93 -1.90
C HIS A 81 -4.03 8.95 -1.83
N GLY A 82 -3.80 7.71 -2.25
CA GLY A 82 -4.76 6.61 -2.15
C GLY A 82 -4.09 5.25 -2.23
N ARG A 83 -4.75 4.24 -1.66
CA ARG A 83 -4.37 2.82 -1.72
C ARG A 83 -5.47 2.05 -2.44
N GLY A 84 -5.08 1.02 -3.19
CA GLY A 84 -6.01 0.25 -4.00
C GLY A 84 -5.45 -1.07 -4.46
N LEU A 85 -6.10 -1.64 -5.47
CA LEU A 85 -5.79 -2.94 -6.03
C LEU A 85 -5.60 -2.82 -7.55
N LEU A 86 -4.66 -3.57 -8.10
CA LEU A 86 -4.45 -3.76 -9.53
C LEU A 86 -4.74 -5.22 -9.90
N PHE A 87 -5.65 -5.39 -10.85
CA PHE A 87 -5.97 -6.65 -11.50
C PHE A 87 -5.29 -6.68 -12.86
N VAL A 88 -4.51 -7.72 -13.12
CA VAL A 88 -3.83 -7.91 -14.41
C VAL A 88 -4.55 -8.99 -15.20
N ARG A 89 -4.69 -8.75 -16.50
CA ARG A 89 -5.25 -9.71 -17.44
C ARG A 89 -4.17 -10.19 -18.39
N GLU A 90 -4.03 -11.50 -18.50
CA GLU A 90 -3.13 -12.13 -19.47
C GLU A 90 -3.71 -12.13 -20.88
N ALA A 91 -2.85 -12.42 -21.87
CA ALA A 91 -3.23 -12.43 -23.28
C ALA A 91 -4.28 -13.51 -23.61
N ASP A 92 -4.33 -14.59 -22.82
CA ASP A 92 -5.36 -15.64 -22.90
C ASP A 92 -6.70 -15.22 -22.27
N GLY A 93 -6.72 -14.06 -21.63
CA GLY A 93 -7.89 -13.44 -21.03
C GLY A 93 -8.12 -13.76 -19.57
N ILE A 94 -7.22 -14.51 -18.93
CA ILE A 94 -7.28 -14.86 -17.51
C ILE A 94 -6.95 -13.63 -16.65
N TRP A 95 -7.74 -13.43 -15.60
CA TRP A 95 -7.50 -12.39 -14.59
C TRP A 95 -6.80 -12.98 -13.38
N HIS A 96 -5.75 -12.30 -12.93
CA HIS A 96 -4.95 -12.70 -11.78
C HIS A 96 -5.47 -12.12 -10.47
N ALA A 97 -5.10 -12.76 -9.37
CA ALA A 97 -5.29 -12.20 -8.05
C ALA A 97 -4.68 -10.79 -7.99
N PRO A 98 -5.35 -9.82 -7.36
CA PRO A 98 -4.90 -8.45 -7.39
C PRO A 98 -3.62 -8.25 -6.60
N VAL A 99 -2.83 -7.25 -6.99
CA VAL A 99 -1.74 -6.73 -6.16
C VAL A 99 -2.14 -5.39 -5.59
N PHE A 100 -1.66 -5.05 -4.40
CA PHE A 100 -1.89 -3.73 -3.82
C PHE A 100 -1.09 -2.68 -4.58
N ILE A 101 -1.67 -1.48 -4.67
CA ILE A 101 -1.03 -0.32 -5.29
C ILE A 101 -1.25 0.92 -4.44
N THR A 102 -0.35 1.88 -4.60
CA THR A 102 -0.50 3.26 -4.11
C THR A 102 -0.61 4.22 -5.27
N LEU A 103 -1.32 5.32 -5.05
CA LEU A 103 -1.48 6.42 -5.99
C LEU A 103 -1.12 7.71 -5.27
N THR A 104 -0.02 8.34 -5.68
CA THR A 104 0.48 9.58 -5.08
C THR A 104 0.69 10.61 -6.16
N GLY A 105 0.26 11.85 -5.95
CA GLY A 105 0.41 12.90 -6.94
C GLY A 105 0.41 14.29 -6.33
N GLY A 106 0.93 15.24 -7.09
CA GLY A 106 0.89 16.66 -6.75
C GLY A 106 0.16 17.42 -7.86
N ASN A 107 -0.62 18.42 -7.49
CA ASN A 107 -1.18 19.36 -8.46
C ASN A 107 -1.11 20.80 -7.93
N VAL A 108 -0.91 21.77 -8.81
CA VAL A 108 -1.00 23.19 -8.48
C VAL A 108 -2.43 23.66 -8.77
N GLY A 109 -3.15 24.12 -7.74
CA GLY A 109 -4.55 24.51 -7.91
C GLY A 109 -5.06 25.43 -6.80
N TRP A 110 -5.89 26.41 -7.18
CA TRP A 110 -6.46 27.43 -6.31
C TRP A 110 -7.62 26.94 -5.42
N GLN A 111 -7.90 25.63 -5.40
CA GLN A 111 -8.98 25.06 -4.59
C GLN A 111 -8.51 24.87 -3.15
N VAL A 112 -9.28 25.33 -2.17
CA VAL A 112 -9.03 25.11 -0.74
C VAL A 112 -9.96 24.02 -0.24
N GLY A 113 -9.41 22.96 0.34
CA GLY A 113 -10.20 21.92 1.01
C GLY A 113 -9.62 20.50 0.92
N VAL A 114 -10.27 19.58 1.63
CA VAL A 114 -10.01 18.14 1.58
C VAL A 114 -11.17 17.46 0.86
N GLN A 115 -10.85 16.60 -0.10
CA GLN A 115 -11.80 15.95 -0.98
C GLN A 115 -11.47 14.47 -1.04
N SER A 116 -12.50 13.62 -1.07
CA SER A 116 -12.34 12.18 -1.30
C SER A 116 -13.04 11.77 -2.59
N SER A 117 -12.41 10.89 -3.35
CA SER A 117 -12.99 10.35 -4.58
C SER A 117 -12.57 8.92 -4.79
N ASP A 118 -13.49 8.12 -5.32
CA ASP A 118 -13.23 6.74 -5.71
C ASP A 118 -12.75 6.75 -7.17
N ILE A 119 -11.65 6.05 -7.47
CA ILE A 119 -11.02 6.05 -8.79
C ILE A 119 -10.92 4.61 -9.32
N ILE A 120 -11.29 4.42 -10.59
CA ILE A 120 -11.01 3.21 -11.36
C ILE A 120 -10.19 3.58 -12.59
N LEU A 121 -9.06 2.90 -12.80
CA LEU A 121 -8.22 3.02 -13.98
C LEU A 121 -8.38 1.76 -14.83
N VAL A 122 -8.62 1.92 -16.12
CA VAL A 122 -8.69 0.82 -17.08
C VAL A 122 -7.50 0.94 -18.02
N PHE A 123 -6.56 0.00 -17.94
CA PHE A 123 -5.35 -0.04 -18.74
C PHE A 123 -5.64 -0.78 -20.04
N LYS A 124 -5.51 -0.09 -21.17
CA LYS A 124 -5.76 -0.65 -22.51
C LYS A 124 -4.55 -1.46 -23.01
N THR A 125 -3.33 -1.05 -22.66
CA THR A 125 -2.11 -1.65 -23.21
C THR A 125 -1.34 -2.49 -22.17
N PRO A 126 -0.73 -3.62 -22.58
CA PRO A 126 0.15 -4.39 -21.69
C PRO A 126 1.38 -3.61 -21.27
N ARG A 127 1.82 -2.66 -22.10
CA ARG A 127 2.98 -1.79 -21.83
C ARG A 127 2.79 -0.97 -20.55
N SER A 128 1.63 -0.35 -20.37
CA SER A 128 1.35 0.45 -19.16
C SER A 128 1.32 -0.42 -17.90
N ILE A 129 0.84 -1.67 -18.01
CA ILE A 129 0.89 -2.65 -16.92
C ILE A 129 2.33 -3.05 -16.61
N GLN A 130 3.14 -3.37 -17.63
CA GLN A 130 4.56 -3.72 -17.43
C GLN A 130 5.33 -2.58 -16.76
N GLY A 131 5.12 -1.33 -17.19
CA GLY A 131 5.73 -0.16 -16.55
C GLY A 131 5.37 -0.06 -15.07
N LEU A 132 4.08 -0.22 -14.75
CA LEU A 132 3.61 -0.23 -13.37
C LEU A 132 4.21 -1.36 -12.53
N LEU A 133 4.22 -2.60 -13.06
CA LEU A 133 4.78 -3.76 -12.38
C LEU A 133 6.31 -3.68 -12.22
N SER A 134 7.00 -2.96 -13.11
CA SER A 134 8.45 -2.76 -13.05
C SER A 134 8.92 -1.71 -12.03
N GLY A 135 7.99 -0.97 -11.43
CA GLY A 135 8.32 -0.04 -10.34
C GLY A 135 7.25 1.02 -10.14
N LYS A 136 7.05 1.88 -11.12
CA LYS A 136 6.06 2.97 -11.05
C LYS A 136 5.60 3.40 -12.42
N LEU A 137 4.41 3.98 -12.47
CA LEU A 137 3.82 4.55 -13.67
C LEU A 137 3.26 5.93 -13.38
N THR A 138 3.75 6.94 -14.10
CA THR A 138 3.27 8.32 -14.01
C THR A 138 2.16 8.55 -15.02
N LEU A 139 0.94 8.81 -14.56
CA LEU A 139 -0.20 9.15 -15.40
C LEU A 139 0.03 10.51 -16.07
N GLY A 140 -0.14 10.57 -17.39
CA GLY A 140 0.14 11.75 -18.21
C GLY A 140 1.63 11.98 -18.53
N GLY A 141 2.54 11.22 -17.89
CA GLY A 141 3.98 11.26 -18.16
C GLY A 141 4.47 10.00 -18.87
N ASP A 142 4.39 8.85 -18.19
CA ASP A 142 4.84 7.55 -18.70
C ASP A 142 3.78 6.86 -19.56
N ALA A 143 2.50 7.14 -19.29
CA ALA A 143 1.37 6.64 -20.07
C ALA A 143 0.29 7.72 -20.20
N SER A 144 -0.29 7.82 -21.39
CA SER A 144 -1.39 8.75 -21.63
C SER A 144 -2.64 8.33 -20.83
N ALA A 145 -3.20 9.27 -20.08
CA ALA A 145 -4.41 9.06 -19.28
C ALA A 145 -5.51 10.03 -19.72
N ALA A 146 -6.74 9.53 -19.84
CA ALA A 146 -7.89 10.37 -20.17
C ALA A 146 -9.13 9.94 -19.38
N ALA A 147 -10.08 10.85 -19.20
CA ALA A 147 -11.38 10.51 -18.65
C ALA A 147 -12.12 9.54 -19.60
N GLY A 148 -12.63 8.44 -19.06
CA GLY A 148 -13.29 7.39 -19.82
C GLY A 148 -14.70 7.80 -20.33
N PRO A 149 -15.14 7.24 -21.46
CA PRO A 149 -16.49 7.45 -21.97
C PRO A 149 -17.53 6.85 -21.02
N LEU A 150 -18.64 7.56 -20.80
CA LEU A 150 -19.70 7.13 -19.90
C LEU A 150 -20.85 6.47 -20.68
N GLY A 151 -21.50 5.46 -20.09
CA GLY A 151 -22.49 4.57 -20.71
C GLY A 151 -23.79 5.19 -21.26
N ARG A 152 -23.84 6.50 -21.52
CA ARG A 152 -24.99 7.22 -22.11
C ARG A 152 -24.68 8.11 -23.32
N GLN A 153 -23.45 8.12 -23.83
CA GLN A 153 -23.09 8.92 -25.02
C GLN A 153 -22.45 8.04 -26.10
N THR A 154 -23.28 7.54 -27.01
CA THR A 154 -22.86 6.91 -28.29
C THR A 154 -22.36 7.93 -29.32
N GLY A 155 -21.92 9.11 -28.90
CA GLY A 155 -21.52 10.15 -29.83
C GLY A 155 -20.38 10.97 -29.25
N ILE A 156 -19.19 10.75 -29.80
CA ILE A 156 -17.99 11.57 -29.63
C ILE A 156 -17.27 11.32 -28.30
N ALA A 157 -16.64 10.15 -28.17
CA ALA A 157 -15.31 10.16 -27.55
C ALA A 157 -14.42 11.01 -28.46
N THR A 158 -13.77 12.03 -27.90
CA THR A 158 -12.79 12.82 -28.66
C THR A 158 -11.63 11.93 -29.10
N ASP A 159 -10.99 12.23 -30.23
CA ASP A 159 -9.91 11.38 -30.77
C ASP A 159 -8.80 11.14 -29.73
N GLY A 160 -8.47 12.15 -28.92
CA GLY A 160 -7.54 12.02 -27.79
C GLY A 160 -8.00 11.07 -26.67
N GLN A 161 -9.30 10.94 -26.40
CA GLN A 161 -9.81 9.95 -25.45
C GLN A 161 -9.67 8.54 -26.01
N LEU A 162 -9.98 8.31 -27.29
CA LEU A 162 -9.91 6.97 -27.92
C LEU A 162 -8.47 6.43 -28.05
N GLN A 163 -7.48 7.32 -28.06
CA GLN A 163 -6.06 6.97 -28.15
C GLN A 163 -5.38 6.79 -26.78
N ALA A 164 -6.04 7.16 -25.67
CA ALA A 164 -5.43 7.03 -24.35
C ALA A 164 -5.10 5.58 -24.01
N GLU A 165 -3.93 5.38 -23.39
CA GLU A 165 -3.48 4.08 -22.88
C GLU A 165 -4.21 3.70 -21.59
N ILE A 166 -4.66 4.70 -20.82
CA ILE A 166 -5.35 4.52 -19.55
C ILE A 166 -6.62 5.37 -19.52
N TYR A 167 -7.75 4.74 -19.20
CA TYR A 167 -9.02 5.42 -19.00
C TYR A 167 -9.34 5.54 -17.53
N THR A 168 -9.67 6.75 -17.11
CA THR A 168 -10.01 7.07 -15.73
C THR A 168 -11.50 7.24 -15.56
N TYR A 169 -12.06 6.55 -14.56
CA TYR A 169 -13.42 6.73 -14.09
C TYR A 169 -13.36 7.16 -12.63
N SER A 170 -14.01 8.28 -12.31
CA SER A 170 -14.06 8.79 -10.95
C SER A 170 -15.49 8.90 -10.47
N ARG A 171 -15.74 8.50 -9.23
CA ARG A 171 -16.98 8.78 -8.51
C ARG A 171 -16.68 9.63 -7.29
N SER A 172 -17.10 10.88 -7.34
CA SER A 172 -16.98 11.81 -6.22
C SER A 172 -18.21 11.73 -5.32
N ARG A 173 -17.99 11.83 -4.00
CA ARG A 173 -19.05 12.09 -3.02
C ARG A 173 -19.23 13.61 -2.91
N GLY A 174 -19.82 14.26 -3.93
CA GLY A 174 -20.04 15.71 -3.93
C GLY A 174 -19.98 16.41 -5.31
N LEU A 175 -19.95 17.75 -5.29
CA LEU A 175 -19.94 18.66 -6.46
C LEU A 175 -18.56 18.67 -7.14
N PHE A 176 -18.36 17.94 -8.24
CA PHE A 176 -17.04 17.87 -8.90
C PHE A 176 -17.08 17.87 -10.43
N ALA A 177 -16.24 18.76 -10.98
CA ALA A 177 -15.81 18.82 -12.37
C ALA A 177 -14.41 18.17 -12.49
N GLY A 178 -14.25 17.25 -13.44
CA GLY A 178 -12.98 16.72 -13.97
C GLY A 178 -11.80 16.58 -12.99
N VAL A 179 -11.63 15.41 -12.38
CA VAL A 179 -10.39 15.06 -11.67
C VAL A 179 -9.31 14.76 -12.71
N SER A 180 -8.41 15.71 -12.99
CA SER A 180 -7.17 15.39 -13.69
C SER A 180 -6.27 14.55 -12.76
N LEU A 181 -5.80 13.42 -13.30
CA LEU A 181 -4.85 12.53 -12.63
C LEU A 181 -3.42 12.72 -13.15
N ASP A 182 -3.22 13.66 -14.08
CA ASP A 182 -1.92 13.95 -14.67
C ASP A 182 -0.91 14.31 -13.57
N GLY A 183 0.29 13.75 -13.66
CA GLY A 183 1.32 13.92 -12.64
C GLY A 183 1.13 13.05 -11.39
N SER A 184 0.18 12.11 -11.40
CA SER A 184 0.08 11.08 -10.36
C SER A 184 0.92 9.86 -10.70
N MET A 185 1.67 9.38 -9.73
CA MET A 185 2.44 8.15 -9.75
C MET A 185 1.60 7.01 -9.16
N VAL A 186 1.49 5.91 -9.90
CA VAL A 186 0.95 4.63 -9.43
C VAL A 186 2.11 3.68 -9.20
N GLN A 187 2.13 2.96 -8.08
CA GLN A 187 3.20 2.04 -7.72
C GLN A 187 2.64 0.79 -7.03
N VAL A 188 3.22 -0.38 -7.28
CA VAL A 188 2.89 -1.62 -6.56
C VAL A 188 3.34 -1.52 -5.11
N ASP A 189 2.41 -1.81 -4.21
CA ASP A 189 2.63 -1.93 -2.77
C ASP A 189 2.91 -3.40 -2.45
N GLN A 190 4.18 -3.78 -2.61
CA GLN A 190 4.62 -5.16 -2.38
C GLN A 190 4.47 -5.58 -0.92
N PHE A 191 4.58 -4.62 0.01
CA PHE A 191 4.39 -4.87 1.44
C PHE A 191 2.95 -5.25 1.74
N ALA A 192 1.97 -4.43 1.33
CA ALA A 192 0.56 -4.74 1.51
C ALA A 192 0.17 -6.03 0.78
N THR A 193 0.72 -6.25 -0.42
CA THR A 193 0.52 -7.50 -1.16
C THR A 193 1.02 -8.71 -0.35
N SER A 194 2.24 -8.65 0.18
CA SER A 194 2.83 -9.75 0.96
C SER A 194 2.19 -9.93 2.34
N ALA A 195 1.72 -8.86 2.97
CA ALA A 195 0.99 -8.91 4.23
C ALA A 195 -0.38 -9.56 4.06
N TYR A 196 -1.00 -9.38 2.89
CA TYR A 196 -2.32 -9.90 2.57
C TYR A 196 -2.31 -11.34 2.05
N TYR A 197 -1.31 -11.71 1.24
CA TYR A 197 -1.17 -13.06 0.72
C TYR A 197 -0.24 -13.90 1.59
N PRO A 198 -0.74 -14.93 2.29
CA PRO A 198 0.10 -15.76 3.14
C PRO A 198 1.16 -16.49 2.29
N ILE A 199 2.42 -16.40 2.72
CA ILE A 199 3.51 -17.14 2.10
C ILE A 199 3.27 -18.64 2.38
N PRO A 200 3.13 -19.48 1.35
CA PRO A 200 2.93 -20.90 1.55
C PRO A 200 4.17 -21.52 2.21
N SER A 201 3.95 -22.43 3.17
CA SER A 201 5.02 -23.31 3.64
C SER A 201 5.50 -24.20 2.49
N ALA A 202 6.78 -24.60 2.50
CA ALA A 202 7.34 -25.44 1.44
C ALA A 202 6.44 -26.68 1.17
N GLY A 203 5.92 -26.77 -0.06
CA GLY A 203 4.99 -27.83 -0.48
C GLY A 203 3.49 -27.53 -0.33
N GLN A 204 3.10 -26.34 0.13
CA GLN A 204 1.69 -25.91 0.18
C GLN A 204 1.32 -24.97 -0.99
N PRO A 205 0.07 -25.02 -1.48
CA PRO A 205 -0.41 -24.10 -2.50
C PRO A 205 -0.58 -22.67 -1.96
N VAL A 206 -0.40 -21.66 -2.83
CA VAL A 206 -0.71 -20.26 -2.51
C VAL A 206 -2.20 -20.15 -2.24
N VAL A 207 -2.58 -19.70 -1.05
CA VAL A 207 -3.99 -19.51 -0.69
C VAL A 207 -4.34 -18.05 -0.95
N VAL A 208 -5.16 -17.82 -1.97
CA VAL A 208 -5.73 -16.49 -2.26
C VAL A 208 -6.93 -16.27 -1.33
N PRO A 209 -6.99 -15.16 -0.57
CA PRO A 209 -8.13 -14.86 0.29
C PRO A 209 -9.46 -14.86 -0.49
N PRO A 210 -10.56 -15.39 0.08
CA PRO A 210 -11.85 -15.51 -0.62
C PRO A 210 -12.40 -14.19 -1.17
N SER A 211 -12.19 -13.08 -0.46
CA SER A 211 -12.61 -11.73 -0.85
C SER A 211 -11.88 -11.24 -2.10
N ALA A 212 -10.56 -11.45 -2.19
CA ALA A 212 -9.78 -11.13 -3.39
C ALA A 212 -10.17 -12.00 -4.59
N LEU A 213 -10.43 -13.30 -4.37
CA LEU A 213 -10.94 -14.19 -5.41
C LEU A 213 -12.30 -13.72 -5.94
N LYS A 214 -13.23 -13.41 -5.04
CA LYS A 214 -14.55 -12.87 -5.40
C LYS A 214 -14.42 -11.60 -6.23
N LEU A 215 -13.62 -10.64 -5.78
CA LEU A 215 -13.44 -9.39 -6.50
C LEU A 215 -12.81 -9.60 -7.89
N THR A 216 -11.86 -10.53 -8.01
CA THR A 216 -11.28 -10.92 -9.30
C THR A 216 -12.34 -11.51 -10.22
N SER A 217 -13.20 -12.39 -9.71
CA SER A 217 -14.32 -12.95 -10.48
C SER A 217 -15.34 -11.88 -10.89
N ASP A 218 -15.59 -10.89 -10.03
CA ASP A 218 -16.50 -9.78 -10.33
C ASP A 218 -15.94 -8.94 -11.50
N VAL A 219 -14.64 -8.62 -11.47
CA VAL A 219 -13.95 -7.92 -12.58
C VAL A 219 -14.02 -8.75 -13.87
N ALA A 220 -13.75 -10.05 -13.80
CA ALA A 220 -13.80 -10.95 -14.94
C ALA A 220 -15.22 -11.07 -15.53
N ALA A 221 -16.25 -11.14 -14.69
CA ALA A 221 -17.64 -11.19 -15.12
C ALA A 221 -18.04 -9.91 -15.85
N TYR A 222 -17.71 -8.73 -15.31
CA TYR A 222 -17.98 -7.48 -16.01
C TYR A 222 -17.19 -7.35 -17.34
N ALA A 223 -15.97 -7.88 -17.41
CA ALA A 223 -15.18 -7.91 -18.63
C ALA A 223 -15.75 -8.84 -19.71
N SER A 224 -16.42 -9.94 -19.32
CA SER A 224 -17.08 -10.88 -20.25
C SER A 224 -18.53 -10.49 -20.59
N GLY A 225 -19.08 -9.44 -19.97
CA GLY A 225 -20.47 -9.00 -20.15
C GLY A 225 -21.48 -9.71 -19.25
N GLY A 226 -21.00 -10.53 -18.31
CA GLY A 226 -21.82 -11.10 -17.25
C GLY A 226 -22.12 -10.08 -16.15
N VAL A 227 -23.15 -10.37 -15.37
CA VAL A 227 -23.38 -9.74 -14.06
C VAL A 227 -22.79 -10.68 -13.02
N PRO A 228 -21.90 -10.23 -12.12
CA PRO A 228 -21.35 -11.10 -11.09
C PRO A 228 -22.45 -11.70 -10.21
N ASP A 229 -22.38 -13.01 -9.97
CA ASP A 229 -23.28 -13.69 -9.05
C ASP A 229 -22.82 -13.40 -7.60
N PRO A 230 -23.67 -12.84 -6.73
CA PRO A 230 -23.30 -12.51 -5.36
C PRO A 230 -22.89 -13.72 -4.49
N THR A 231 -23.00 -14.96 -4.98
CA THR A 231 -22.81 -16.19 -4.19
C THR A 231 -21.57 -17.05 -4.54
N SER A 232 -20.77 -16.70 -5.54
CA SER A 232 -19.68 -17.59 -6.02
C SER A 232 -18.45 -17.61 -5.09
N SER A 233 -18.16 -18.76 -4.47
CA SER A 233 -16.98 -19.03 -3.63
C SER A 233 -15.99 -19.99 -4.31
N VAL A 234 -14.73 -19.53 -4.44
CA VAL A 234 -13.44 -20.25 -4.41
C VAL A 234 -13.36 -21.71 -4.90
N ALA A 235 -12.71 -21.95 -6.04
CA ALA A 235 -12.12 -23.26 -6.39
C ALA A 235 -10.76 -23.14 -7.12
N GLN A 236 -9.69 -23.51 -6.40
CA GLN A 236 -8.35 -24.04 -6.79
C GLN A 236 -7.52 -23.40 -7.92
N GLN A 237 -6.36 -22.78 -7.58
CA GLN A 237 -5.22 -22.57 -8.50
C GLN A 237 -3.84 -22.75 -7.81
N THR A 238 -2.84 -23.19 -8.58
CA THR A 238 -1.53 -23.82 -8.25
C THR A 238 -0.42 -22.82 -7.80
N PRO A 239 0.54 -23.21 -6.92
CA PRO A 239 1.62 -22.30 -6.43
C PRO A 239 2.74 -21.99 -7.45
N LEU A 240 3.26 -20.75 -7.40
CA LEU A 240 4.36 -20.19 -8.22
C LEU A 240 5.75 -20.31 -7.53
N PRO A 241 6.88 -20.35 -8.27
CA PRO A 241 8.24 -20.47 -7.71
C PRO A 241 8.85 -19.14 -7.21
N LEU A 242 9.77 -19.24 -6.23
CA LEU A 242 10.44 -18.13 -5.53
C LEU A 242 11.75 -17.69 -6.24
N HIS A 243 11.99 -16.38 -6.42
CA HIS A 243 13.23 -15.83 -7.00
C HIS A 243 14.00 -14.95 -5.99
N THR A 244 15.15 -15.42 -5.50
CA THR A 244 15.94 -14.79 -4.42
C THR A 244 16.74 -13.55 -4.86
N GLU A 245 17.14 -13.44 -6.13
CA GLU A 245 17.91 -12.29 -6.66
C GLU A 245 17.08 -11.00 -6.71
N LEU A 246 15.79 -11.10 -7.05
CA LEU A 246 14.86 -9.97 -7.02
C LEU A 246 14.70 -9.44 -5.59
N ALA A 247 14.65 -10.33 -4.59
CA ALA A 247 14.53 -9.92 -3.19
C ALA A 247 15.72 -9.09 -2.71
N GLN A 248 16.96 -9.46 -3.06
CA GLN A 248 18.16 -8.74 -2.62
C GLN A 248 18.34 -7.38 -3.30
N GLN A 249 18.04 -7.28 -4.59
CA GLN A 249 18.09 -6.01 -5.32
C GLN A 249 17.00 -5.04 -4.82
N ASN A 250 15.82 -5.57 -4.50
CA ASN A 250 14.72 -4.78 -3.96
C ASN A 250 15.05 -4.21 -2.57
N SER A 251 15.68 -4.98 -1.67
CA SER A 251 16.08 -4.49 -0.34
C SER A 251 17.07 -3.31 -0.39
N ALA A 252 18.06 -3.38 -1.29
CA ALA A 252 19.01 -2.28 -1.49
C ALA A 252 18.30 -1.01 -2.03
N SER A 253 17.39 -1.19 -3.00
CA SER A 253 16.61 -0.07 -3.55
C SER A 253 15.61 0.53 -2.54
N GLU A 254 15.05 -0.30 -1.65
CA GLU A 254 14.11 0.11 -0.60
C GLU A 254 14.82 0.98 0.45
N ALA A 255 15.99 0.55 0.92
CA ALA A 255 16.80 1.33 1.84
C ALA A 255 17.21 2.68 1.23
N ASP A 256 17.54 2.74 -0.06
CA ASP A 256 17.86 3.99 -0.76
C ASP A 256 16.67 4.97 -0.82
N VAL A 257 15.47 4.46 -1.13
CA VAL A 257 14.25 5.27 -1.17
C VAL A 257 13.91 5.81 0.21
N LEU A 258 13.92 4.97 1.24
CA LEU A 258 13.64 5.37 2.62
C LEU A 258 14.65 6.40 3.14
N ARG A 259 15.93 6.23 2.81
CA ARG A 259 16.98 7.21 3.11
C ARG A 259 16.71 8.56 2.43
N SER A 260 16.31 8.56 1.17
CA SER A 260 15.98 9.79 0.44
C SER A 260 14.80 10.54 1.06
N GLN A 261 13.77 9.81 1.52
CA GLN A 261 12.60 10.40 2.17
C GLN A 261 12.95 10.95 3.57
N LEU A 262 13.73 10.22 4.36
CA LEU A 262 14.20 10.66 5.67
C LEU A 262 15.03 11.94 5.56
N THR A 263 15.96 12.00 4.61
CA THR A 263 16.81 13.19 4.40
C THR A 263 16.02 14.39 3.87
N GLN A 264 14.94 14.16 3.11
CA GLN A 264 14.05 15.22 2.62
C GLN A 264 13.12 15.78 3.70
N LEU A 265 12.58 14.93 4.59
CA LEU A 265 11.59 15.32 5.59
C LEU A 265 12.20 15.78 6.92
N ALA A 266 13.41 15.34 7.26
CA ALA A 266 14.05 15.70 8.52
C ALA A 266 14.21 17.21 8.77
N PRO A 267 14.52 18.06 7.76
CA PRO A 267 14.57 19.50 7.95
C PRO A 267 13.27 20.11 8.46
N GLU A 268 12.10 19.59 8.08
CA GLU A 268 10.81 20.08 8.53
C GLU A 268 10.60 19.84 10.03
N LEU A 269 10.98 18.64 10.52
CA LEU A 269 10.97 18.34 11.94
C LEU A 269 11.96 19.26 12.70
N TYR A 270 13.17 19.45 12.18
CA TYR A 270 14.20 20.26 12.84
C TYR A 270 13.84 21.73 12.98
N ARG A 271 12.98 22.28 12.12
CA ARG A 271 12.48 23.65 12.24
C ARG A 271 11.58 23.85 13.47
N LEU A 272 10.97 22.78 13.96
CA LEU A 272 10.06 22.80 15.11
C LEU A 272 10.78 22.60 16.45
N LEU A 273 12.08 22.25 16.41
CA LEU A 273 12.87 21.90 17.56
C LEU A 273 13.88 23.00 17.90
N ASP A 274 14.25 23.12 19.18
CA ASP A 274 15.40 23.92 19.59
C ASP A 274 16.71 23.16 19.36
N ASP A 275 17.85 23.81 19.61
CA ASP A 275 19.17 23.22 19.32
C ASP A 275 19.51 22.01 20.20
N GLN A 276 18.93 21.89 21.40
CA GLN A 276 19.11 20.71 22.24
C GLN A 276 18.35 19.51 21.66
N TRP A 277 17.10 19.73 21.24
CA TRP A 277 16.26 18.69 20.64
C TRP A 277 16.72 18.27 19.24
N LYS A 278 17.24 19.21 18.43
CA LYS A 278 17.87 18.89 17.14
C LYS A 278 19.04 17.93 17.31
N ASN A 279 19.86 18.11 18.34
CA ASN A 279 21.00 17.22 18.60
C ASN A 279 20.53 15.85 19.12
N TYR A 280 19.48 15.81 19.93
CA TYR A 280 18.96 14.55 20.50
C TYR A 280 18.27 13.66 19.46
N LEU A 281 17.50 14.26 18.54
CA LEU A 281 16.76 13.58 17.47
C LEU A 281 17.47 13.68 16.10
N ALA A 282 18.76 14.00 16.10
CA ALA A 282 19.54 14.11 14.88
C ALA A 282 19.60 12.76 14.15
N LEU A 283 19.36 12.78 12.85
CA LEU A 283 19.68 11.68 11.97
C LEU A 283 21.21 11.57 11.86
N PRO A 284 21.78 10.35 11.76
CA PRO A 284 23.22 10.18 11.66
C PRO A 284 23.77 10.91 10.42
N SER A 285 24.89 11.59 10.58
CA SER A 285 25.53 12.33 9.48
C SER A 285 25.93 11.44 8.30
N SER A 286 26.13 10.14 8.55
CA SER A 286 26.32 9.08 7.55
C SER A 286 25.15 8.93 6.58
N MET A 287 23.93 9.37 6.93
CA MET A 287 22.78 9.45 6.02
C MET A 287 22.93 10.57 4.97
N PHE A 288 23.81 11.54 5.19
CA PHE A 288 23.99 12.70 4.33
C PHE A 288 25.32 12.67 3.55
N LEU A 289 26.27 11.82 3.97
CA LEU A 289 27.64 11.77 3.46
C LEU A 289 27.94 10.43 2.75
N GLY A 290 27.47 10.26 1.50
CA GLY A 290 27.90 9.17 0.60
C GLY A 290 26.82 8.17 0.17
N THR A 291 27.14 7.26 -0.74
CA THR A 291 26.22 6.24 -1.33
C THR A 291 26.08 4.96 -0.51
N THR A 292 26.72 4.88 0.65
CA THR A 292 26.73 3.69 1.50
C THR A 292 25.75 3.87 2.67
N HIS A 293 24.92 2.87 2.96
CA HIS A 293 23.99 2.94 4.08
C HIS A 293 24.72 3.10 5.44
N PRO A 294 24.15 3.84 6.41
CA PRO A 294 24.69 3.96 7.76
C PRO A 294 24.78 2.60 8.47
N ASN A 295 25.65 2.51 9.47
CA ASN A 295 25.72 1.34 10.34
C ASN A 295 24.34 1.11 11.00
N PRO A 296 23.75 -0.10 10.93
CA PRO A 296 22.46 -0.41 11.56
C PRO A 296 22.39 -0.02 13.06
N GLN A 297 23.51 -0.07 13.78
CA GLN A 297 23.58 0.31 15.19
C GLN A 297 23.39 1.83 15.43
N GLU A 298 23.84 2.66 14.49
CA GLU A 298 23.62 4.11 14.55
C GLU A 298 22.13 4.42 14.38
N ILE A 299 21.48 3.74 13.42
CA ILE A 299 20.04 3.90 13.18
C ILE A 299 19.22 3.41 14.38
N GLN A 300 19.60 2.27 14.95
CA GLN A 300 18.95 1.73 16.15
C GLN A 300 18.97 2.75 17.30
N THR A 301 20.10 3.41 17.53
CA THR A 301 20.24 4.41 18.59
C THR A 301 19.27 5.57 18.39
N VAL A 302 19.08 6.01 17.14
CA VAL A 302 18.11 7.06 16.83
C VAL A 302 16.67 6.57 17.01
N VAL A 303 16.35 5.33 16.61
CA VAL A 303 15.03 4.73 16.83
C VAL A 303 14.71 4.71 18.33
N GLU A 304 15.67 4.30 19.17
CA GLU A 304 15.50 4.30 20.62
C GLU A 304 15.25 5.71 21.21
N HIS A 305 15.87 6.75 20.66
CA HIS A 305 15.59 8.13 21.09
C HIS A 305 14.16 8.55 20.75
N PHE A 306 13.68 8.24 19.54
CA PHE A 306 12.30 8.50 19.13
C PHE A 306 11.29 7.69 19.95
N ASP A 307 11.60 6.43 20.28
CA ASP A 307 10.76 5.58 21.13
C ASP A 307 10.67 6.11 22.55
N ARG A 308 11.77 6.59 23.14
CA ARG A 308 11.75 7.22 24.47
C ARG A 308 10.89 8.48 24.51
N VAL A 309 10.95 9.29 23.45
CA VAL A 309 10.11 10.50 23.34
C VAL A 309 8.64 10.12 23.15
N SER A 310 8.36 9.08 22.36
CA SER A 310 7.01 8.58 22.12
C SER A 310 6.37 7.95 23.36
N ALA A 311 7.17 7.30 24.19
CA ALA A 311 6.70 6.64 25.41
C ALA A 311 6.42 7.60 26.58
N ASP A 312 6.98 8.82 26.56
CA ASP A 312 6.80 9.80 27.63
C ASP A 312 5.62 10.75 27.31
N PRO A 313 4.52 10.70 28.09
CA PRO A 313 3.33 11.52 27.83
C PRO A 313 3.59 13.03 27.87
N ARG A 314 4.67 13.48 28.49
CA ARG A 314 5.04 14.90 28.55
C ARG A 314 5.39 15.47 27.18
N PHE A 315 5.76 14.63 26.22
CA PHE A 315 6.09 15.03 24.86
C PHE A 315 4.96 14.78 23.85
N ALA A 316 3.72 14.52 24.33
CA ALA A 316 2.57 14.28 23.47
C ALA A 316 2.30 15.38 22.43
N SER A 317 2.63 16.64 22.75
CA SER A 317 2.50 17.78 21.84
C SER A 317 3.46 17.73 20.64
N LEU A 318 4.57 17.01 20.77
CA LEU A 318 5.53 16.72 19.71
C LEU A 318 5.17 15.42 18.98
N THR A 319 4.79 14.36 19.71
CA THR A 319 4.53 13.03 19.11
C THR A 319 3.21 12.95 18.34
N THR A 320 2.30 13.91 18.55
CA THR A 320 1.07 14.08 17.75
C THR A 320 1.29 14.89 16.47
N ARG A 321 2.49 15.45 16.26
CA ARG A 321 2.81 16.23 15.07
C ARG A 321 3.03 15.31 13.86
N PRO A 322 2.48 15.64 12.68
CA PRO A 322 2.64 14.82 11.49
C PRO A 322 4.11 14.70 11.07
N GLU A 323 4.93 15.72 11.30
CA GLU A 323 6.36 15.73 11.00
C GLU A 323 7.11 14.69 11.85
N PHE A 324 6.79 14.60 13.13
CA PHE A 324 7.40 13.63 14.05
C PHE A 324 6.96 12.20 13.72
N GLN A 325 5.66 11.98 13.50
CA GLN A 325 5.11 10.65 13.17
C GLN A 325 5.66 10.12 11.84
N SER A 326 5.83 11.01 10.86
CA SER A 326 6.40 10.65 9.56
C SER A 326 7.85 10.21 9.69
N ILE A 327 8.67 10.96 10.44
CA ILE A 327 10.08 10.60 10.67
C ILE A 327 10.21 9.34 11.50
N ASP A 328 9.44 9.19 12.59
CA ASP A 328 9.47 7.98 13.44
C ASP A 328 9.12 6.72 12.64
N GLY A 329 8.04 6.77 11.85
CA GLY A 329 7.62 5.66 11.00
C GLY A 329 8.68 5.30 9.95
N LEU A 330 9.21 6.30 9.24
CA LEU A 330 10.24 6.09 8.22
C LEU A 330 11.55 5.56 8.81
N LEU A 331 11.93 5.99 10.01
CA LEU A 331 13.16 5.58 10.68
C LEU A 331 13.09 4.10 11.11
N LYS A 332 11.96 3.67 11.66
CA LYS A 332 11.68 2.27 12.03
C LYS A 332 11.68 1.37 10.80
N HIS A 333 11.06 1.82 9.71
CA HIS A 333 11.05 1.09 8.44
C HIS A 333 12.46 0.98 7.88
N TYR A 334 13.21 2.08 7.88
CA TYR A 334 14.59 2.10 7.40
C TYR A 334 15.48 1.12 8.17
N TYR A 335 15.40 1.10 9.50
CA TYR A 335 16.13 0.14 10.34
C TYR A 335 15.80 -1.33 10.00
N GLN A 336 14.51 -1.65 9.81
CA GLN A 336 14.08 -2.99 9.45
C GLN A 336 14.63 -3.43 8.08
N SER A 337 14.63 -2.53 7.09
CA SER A 337 15.20 -2.82 5.76
C SER A 337 16.71 -3.15 5.81
N LEU A 338 17.46 -2.52 6.72
CA LEU A 338 18.90 -2.79 6.89
C LEU A 338 19.18 -4.12 7.60
N THR A 339 18.32 -4.54 8.52
CA THR A 339 18.53 -5.75 9.35
C THR A 339 17.97 -7.04 8.73
N ALA A 340 17.00 -6.94 7.82
CA ALA A 340 16.39 -8.07 7.13
C ALA A 340 17.40 -8.88 6.27
N SER A 341 18.55 -8.30 5.93
CA SER A 341 19.59 -8.95 5.11
C SER A 341 20.50 -9.94 5.86
N GLY A 342 20.29 -10.20 7.16
CA GLY A 342 21.31 -10.86 8.00
C GLY A 342 20.88 -11.97 8.97
N SER A 343 19.69 -12.57 8.85
CA SER A 343 19.23 -13.59 9.82
C SER A 343 19.13 -15.01 9.24
N PHE A 344 20.27 -15.70 9.05
CA PHE A 344 20.27 -17.17 8.96
C PHE A 344 20.06 -17.72 10.37
N ILE A 345 18.92 -18.36 10.64
CA ILE A 345 18.72 -19.11 11.88
C ILE A 345 19.57 -20.39 11.81
N GLN A 346 20.69 -20.41 12.53
CA GLN A 346 21.50 -21.61 12.69
C GLN A 346 20.90 -22.47 13.80
N LEU A 347 20.18 -23.53 13.41
CA LEU A 347 19.60 -24.50 14.34
C LEU A 347 20.63 -25.58 14.70
N PRO A 348 20.66 -26.07 15.97
CA PRO A 348 21.40 -27.27 16.31
C PRO A 348 20.84 -28.49 15.54
N PRO A 349 21.64 -29.54 15.30
CA PRO A 349 21.20 -30.71 14.56
C PRO A 349 19.95 -31.34 15.21
N PRO A 350 19.03 -31.86 14.40
CA PRO A 350 17.77 -32.40 14.90
C PRO A 350 18.02 -33.55 15.89
N PRO A 351 17.21 -33.66 16.96
CA PRO A 351 17.33 -34.76 17.91
C PRO A 351 17.09 -36.10 17.19
N GLN A 352 17.94 -37.09 17.49
CA GLN A 352 17.82 -38.45 16.95
C GLN A 352 16.62 -39.21 17.52
#